data_AF-A0A958QJY7-F1
#
_entry.id   AF-A0A958QJY7-F1
#
_cell.length_a   1.000
_cell.length_b   1.000
_cell.length_c   1.000
_cell.angle_alpha   90.00
_cell.angle_beta   90.00
_cell.angle_gamma   90.00
#
_symmetry.space_group_name_H-M   'P 1'
#
loop_
_entity.id
_entity.type
_entity.pdbx_description
1 polymer ?
#
loop_
_entity_poly.entity_id
_entity_poly.type
_entity_poly.pdbx_seq_one_letter_code
_entity_poly.pdbx_strand_id
1 'polypeptide(L)'
;MLKWQNNEKGVAIPYIEGKPLCSKVNPEREASAWAEKVVSRLYSTTDAIFVLGYGAGYHIEALKKLTQHKIIVFEIIEEIANTAVEDEQLNVIYFNK
;
A
#
# COMPACT_ATOMS: atom_id res chain seq x y z
N MET A 1 -1.88 -13.42 -11.65
CA MET A 1 -3.29 -13.06 -11.93
C MET A 1 -3.97 -12.56 -10.68
N LEU A 2 -3.98 -11.24 -10.57
CA LEU A 2 -4.77 -10.47 -9.61
C LEU A 2 -6.28 -10.71 -9.79
N LYS A 3 -7.00 -10.96 -8.70
CA LYS A 3 -8.46 -11.06 -8.66
C LYS A 3 -9.02 -10.20 -7.54
N TRP A 4 -10.14 -9.54 -7.79
CA TRP A 4 -10.82 -8.73 -6.77
C TRP A 4 -12.07 -9.46 -6.27
N GLN A 5 -12.26 -9.51 -4.95
CA GLN A 5 -13.45 -10.06 -4.32
C GLN A 5 -13.90 -9.15 -3.19
N ASN A 6 -15.20 -8.88 -3.11
CA ASN A 6 -15.74 -8.12 -1.99
C ASN A 6 -15.80 -8.99 -0.74
N ASN A 7 -15.41 -8.43 0.41
CA ASN A 7 -15.69 -9.05 1.69
C ASN A 7 -17.18 -8.87 2.08
N GLU A 8 -17.56 -9.40 3.25
CA GLU A 8 -18.94 -9.30 3.79
C GLU A 8 -19.45 -7.85 3.95
N LYS A 9 -18.55 -6.87 3.95
CA LYS A 9 -18.86 -5.44 4.09
C LYS A 9 -18.84 -4.69 2.75
N GLY A 10 -18.65 -5.39 1.63
CA GLY A 10 -18.58 -4.79 0.30
C GLY A 10 -17.23 -4.16 -0.05
N VAL A 11 -16.19 -4.33 0.78
CA VAL A 11 -14.85 -3.80 0.51
C VAL A 11 -14.13 -4.73 -0.47
N ALA A 12 -13.63 -4.19 -1.57
CA ALA A 12 -12.90 -4.94 -2.57
C ALA A 12 -11.51 -5.36 -2.05
N ILE A 13 -11.30 -6.66 -1.92
CA ILE A 13 -10.05 -7.26 -1.46
C ILE A 13 -9.34 -7.89 -2.67
N PRO A 14 -8.10 -7.48 -2.98
CA PRO A 14 -7.32 -8.11 -4.02
C PRO A 14 -6.69 -9.42 -3.54
N TYR A 15 -6.64 -10.40 -4.44
CA TYR A 15 -6.08 -11.73 -4.23
C TYR A 15 -5.06 -12.06 -5.32
N ILE A 16 -3.97 -12.67 -4.92
CA ILE A 16 -3.00 -13.31 -5.81
C ILE A 16 -2.83 -14.75 -5.38
N GLU A 17 -2.95 -15.68 -6.32
CA GLU A 17 -2.82 -17.12 -6.06
C GLU A 17 -3.74 -17.61 -4.92
N GLY A 18 -4.94 -17.02 -4.82
CA GLY A 18 -5.92 -17.34 -3.78
C GLY A 18 -5.60 -16.77 -2.39
N LYS A 19 -4.52 -16.01 -2.23
CA LYS A 19 -4.14 -15.33 -0.98
C LYS A 19 -4.55 -13.85 -1.02
N PRO A 20 -5.20 -13.33 0.03
CA PRO A 20 -5.55 -11.91 0.09
C PRO A 20 -4.30 -11.07 0.29
N LEU A 21 -4.22 -9.91 -0.39
CA LEU A 21 -3.10 -8.98 -0.25
C LEU A 21 -3.26 -7.99 0.91
N CYS A 22 -4.43 -7.96 1.55
CA CYS A 22 -4.71 -7.14 2.72
C CYS A 22 -5.71 -7.84 3.66
N SER A 23 -6.03 -7.20 4.79
CA SER A 23 -7.01 -7.73 5.73
C SER A 23 -8.37 -7.91 5.07
N LYS A 24 -8.96 -9.10 5.25
CA LYS A 24 -10.32 -9.40 4.79
C LYS A 24 -11.40 -8.71 5.63
N VAL A 25 -11.07 -8.26 6.84
CA VAL A 25 -12.06 -7.78 7.83
C VAL A 25 -12.15 -6.27 7.84
N ASN A 26 -11.02 -5.58 7.96
CA ASN A 26 -10.95 -4.11 7.95
C ASN A 26 -9.54 -3.64 7.55
N PRO A 27 -9.24 -3.61 6.25
CA PRO A 27 -7.91 -3.23 5.76
C PRO A 27 -7.55 -1.78 6.08
N GLU A 28 -8.52 -0.87 6.11
CA GLU A 28 -8.29 0.54 6.46
C GLU A 28 -7.84 0.72 7.90
N ARG A 29 -8.53 0.07 8.87
CA ARG A 29 -8.16 0.18 10.29
C ARG A 29 -6.76 -0.35 10.55
N GLU A 30 -6.44 -1.51 9.99
CA GLU A 30 -5.11 -2.10 10.14
C GLU A 30 -4.05 -1.22 9.49
N ALA A 31 -4.34 -0.64 8.33
CA ALA A 31 -3.42 0.24 7.64
C ALA A 31 -3.16 1.56 8.40
N SER A 32 -4.20 2.19 8.96
CA SER A 32 -4.04 3.38 9.80
C SER A 32 -3.18 3.11 11.03
N ALA A 33 -3.45 2.02 11.75
CA ALA A 33 -2.66 1.64 12.93
C ALA A 33 -1.19 1.30 12.58
N TRP A 34 -0.94 0.79 11.38
CA TRP A 34 0.42 0.59 10.86
C TRP A 34 1.09 1.93 10.54
N ALA A 35 0.40 2.83 9.82
CA ALA A 35 0.94 4.12 9.41
C ALA A 35 1.28 5.02 10.61
N GLU A 36 0.45 5.05 11.66
CA GLU A 36 0.74 5.76 12.91
C GLU A 36 2.05 5.29 13.57
N LYS A 37 2.31 3.97 13.55
CA LYS A 37 3.55 3.40 14.07
C LYS A 37 4.77 3.76 13.22
N VAL A 38 4.60 3.86 11.90
CA VAL A 38 5.67 4.29 11.00
C VAL A 38 5.99 5.77 11.23
N VAL A 39 4.97 6.64 11.20
CA VAL A 39 5.12 8.09 11.35
C VAL A 39 5.71 8.47 12.71
N SER A 40 5.29 7.80 13.79
CA SER A 40 5.84 8.05 15.14
C SER A 40 7.32 7.69 15.31
N ARG A 41 7.92 6.98 14.33
CA ARG A 41 9.34 6.60 14.33
C ARG A 41 10.17 7.44 13.36
N LEU A 42 9.56 8.38 12.65
CA LEU A 42 10.29 9.23 11.71
C LEU A 42 11.10 10.28 12.48
N TYR A 43 12.34 10.47 12.05
CA TYR A 43 13.16 11.58 12.50
C TYR A 43 12.76 12.85 11.75
N SER A 44 12.97 14.02 12.36
CA SER A 44 12.74 15.32 11.72
C SER A 44 13.59 15.55 10.47
N THR A 45 14.70 14.82 10.32
CA THR A 45 15.60 14.85 9.16
C THR A 45 15.27 13.77 8.12
N THR A 46 14.12 13.09 8.23
CA THR A 46 13.72 12.11 7.23
C THR A 46 13.27 12.85 5.98
N ASP A 47 13.79 12.48 4.81
CA ASP A 47 13.34 13.07 3.53
C ASP A 47 12.29 12.20 2.81
N ALA A 48 12.41 10.88 2.94
CA ALA A 48 11.59 9.93 2.22
C ALA A 48 11.30 8.65 3.03
N ILE A 49 10.18 8.01 2.71
CA ILE A 49 9.75 6.72 3.23
C ILE A 49 9.78 5.72 2.07
N PHE A 50 10.56 4.66 2.24
CA PHE A 50 10.59 3.54 1.29
C PHE A 50 9.67 2.43 1.78
N VAL A 51 8.74 2.01 0.93
CA VAL A 51 7.80 0.92 1.20
C VAL A 51 8.08 -0.23 0.25
N LEU A 52 8.18 -1.44 0.81
CA LEU A 52 8.36 -2.67 0.04
C LEU A 52 7.00 -3.36 -0.12
N GLY A 53 6.53 -3.46 -1.36
CA GLY A 53 5.21 -3.94 -1.75
C GLY A 53 4.15 -2.84 -1.69
N TYR A 54 3.42 -2.67 -2.79
CA TYR A 54 2.22 -1.82 -2.84
C TYR A 54 1.00 -2.57 -2.26
N GLY A 55 0.92 -3.87 -2.57
CA GLY A 55 -0.18 -4.73 -2.14
C GLY A 55 -1.53 -4.23 -2.66
N ALA A 56 -2.35 -3.69 -1.75
CA ALA A 56 -3.70 -3.17 -2.05
C ALA A 56 -3.80 -1.64 -1.89
N GLY A 57 -2.69 -0.93 -1.71
CA GLY A 57 -2.67 0.54 -1.56
C GLY A 57 -3.09 1.09 -0.19
N TYR A 58 -3.80 0.34 0.65
CA TYR A 58 -4.31 0.83 1.94
C TYR A 58 -3.23 1.45 2.85
N HIS A 59 -2.05 0.83 2.94
CA HIS A 59 -0.92 1.34 3.72
C HIS A 59 -0.40 2.68 3.18
N ILE A 60 -0.34 2.82 1.86
CA ILE A 60 0.12 4.03 1.19
C ILE A 60 -0.86 5.17 1.44
N GLU A 61 -2.16 4.90 1.25
CA GLU A 61 -3.22 5.87 1.52
C GLU A 61 -3.25 6.31 2.98
N ALA A 62 -3.01 5.39 3.92
CA ALA A 62 -2.89 5.72 5.33
C ALA A 62 -1.65 6.60 5.62
N LEU A 63 -0.49 6.31 5.00
CA LEU A 63 0.71 7.14 5.14
C LEU A 63 0.53 8.54 4.58
N LYS A 64 -0.06 8.67 3.37
CA LYS A 64 -0.32 9.97 2.72
C LYS A 64 -1.18 10.89 3.58
N LYS A 65 -2.11 10.33 4.36
CA LYS A 65 -2.95 11.10 5.30
C LYS A 65 -2.19 11.61 6.53
N LEU A 66 -1.12 10.93 6.93
CA LEU A 66 -0.40 11.21 8.18
C LEU A 66 0.94 11.91 7.96
N THR A 67 1.38 12.07 6.71
CA THR A 67 2.70 12.60 6.44
C THR A 67 2.80 13.32 5.10
N GLN A 68 3.77 14.23 5.00
CA GLN A 68 4.11 14.96 3.76
C GLN A 68 5.46 14.50 3.17
N HIS A 69 6.11 13.51 3.80
CA HIS A 69 7.35 12.95 3.27
C HIS A 69 7.12 12.29 1.92
N LYS A 70 8.15 12.26 1.08
CA LYS A 70 8.11 11.54 -0.19
C LYS A 70 7.95 10.04 0.07
N ILE A 71 6.94 9.41 -0.53
CA ILE A 71 6.73 7.96 -0.45
C ILE A 71 7.21 7.32 -1.75
N ILE A 72 8.09 6.32 -1.62
CA ILE A 72 8.63 5.55 -2.75
C ILE A 72 8.28 4.09 -2.51
N VAL A 73 7.55 3.50 -3.45
CA VAL A 73 7.07 2.11 -3.34
C VAL A 73 7.82 1.23 -4.31
N PHE A 74 8.33 0.11 -3.80
CA PHE A 74 8.95 -0.93 -4.61
C PHE A 74 7.96 -2.08 -4.77
N GLU A 75 7.53 -2.37 -6.00
CA GLU A 75 6.62 -3.48 -6.28
C GLU A 75 7.26 -4.44 -7.28
N ILE A 76 7.13 -5.75 -7.03
CA ILE A 76 7.76 -6.80 -7.84
C ILE A 76 6.75 -7.53 -8.73
N ILE A 77 5.45 -7.32 -8.48
CA ILE A 77 4.38 -7.89 -9.29
C ILE A 77 3.83 -6.79 -10.20
N GLU A 78 4.05 -6.92 -11.50
CA GLU A 78 3.65 -5.93 -12.50
C GLU A 78 2.16 -5.62 -12.44
N GLU A 79 1.33 -6.66 -12.26
CA GLU A 79 -0.13 -6.56 -12.13
C GLU A 79 -0.54 -5.66 -10.94
N ILE A 80 0.25 -5.64 -9.85
CA ILE A 80 0.03 -4.75 -8.70
C ILE A 80 0.61 -3.37 -9.00
N ALA A 81 1.81 -3.29 -9.59
CA ALA A 81 2.42 -2.01 -9.90
C ALA A 81 1.50 -1.18 -10.80
N ASN A 82 0.86 -1.80 -11.78
CA ASN A 82 -0.07 -1.15 -12.69
C ASN A 82 -1.33 -0.61 -12.00
N THR A 83 -1.76 -1.17 -10.86
CA THR A 83 -2.89 -0.60 -10.08
C THR A 83 -2.47 0.62 -9.25
N ALA A 84 -1.18 0.82 -9.05
CA ALA A 84 -0.63 1.93 -8.27
C ALA A 84 -0.30 3.16 -9.12
N VAL A 85 -0.09 2.99 -10.43
CA VAL A 85 0.31 4.05 -11.37
C VAL A 85 -0.81 5.09 -11.62
N GLU A 86 -2.04 4.84 -11.19
CA GLU A 86 -3.13 5.83 -11.23
C GLU A 86 -2.96 6.95 -10.18
N ASP A 87 -1.98 6.85 -9.28
CA ASP A 87 -1.71 7.84 -8.22
C ASP A 87 -0.51 8.74 -8.57
N GLU A 88 -0.78 9.94 -9.08
CA GLU A 88 0.24 10.92 -9.54
C GLU A 88 1.25 11.34 -8.45
N GLN A 89 0.93 11.12 -7.17
CA GLN A 89 1.82 11.46 -6.04
C GLN A 89 2.75 10.30 -5.63
N LEU A 90 2.58 9.12 -6.24
CA LEU A 90 3.29 7.92 -5.85
C LEU A 90 4.42 7.59 -6.83
N ASN A 91 5.65 7.52 -6.32
CA ASN A 91 6.76 6.99 -7.11
C ASN A 91 6.79 5.48 -6.93
N VAL A 92 6.15 4.74 -7.84
CA VAL A 92 6.17 3.29 -7.88
C VAL A 92 7.30 2.84 -8.78
N ILE A 93 8.24 2.09 -8.22
CA ILE A 93 9.34 1.50 -8.98
C ILE A 93 9.05 0.00 -9.09
N TYR A 94 8.71 -0.42 -10.30
CA TYR A 94 8.56 -1.82 -10.63
C TYR A 94 9.94 -2.46 -10.88
N PHE A 95 10.22 -3.57 -10.22
CA PHE A 95 11.44 -4.36 -10.44
C PHE A 95 11.09 -5.76 -10.94
N ASN A 96 11.45 -6.04 -12.19
CA ASN A 96 11.47 -7.40 -12.72
C ASN A 96 12.90 -7.96 -12.60
N LYS A 97 13.05 -9.20 -12.13
CA LYS A 97 14.34 -9.91 -12.09
C LYS A 97 14.47 -10.82 -13.29
#